data_AF-A0A7V6BZ48-F1
#
_entry.id   AF-A0A7V6BZ48-F1
#
_cell.length_a   1.000
_cell.length_b   1.000
_cell.length_c   1.000
_cell.angle_alpha   90.00
_cell.angle_beta   90.00
_cell.angle_gamma   90.00
#
_symmetry.space_group_name_H-M   'P 1'
#
loop_
_entity.id
_entity.type
_entity.pdbx_description
1 polymer ?
#
loop_
_entity_poly.entity_id
_entity_poly.type
_entity_poly.pdbx_seq_one_letter_code
_entity_poly.pdbx_strand_id
1 'polypeptide(L)'
;MSSTFPYKTYRKGQKEAIAQAQKAFKNGKRFVVIEAPTGAGKSAIAVTMAREANSAYVLTAQKILQEQYIKDFPDLALMKGRSNYPCLVAPTHAAAAPCIAGRKFPECDDCPYFVAKDTAIAANNAIMNYAYYLAELNYSGGFQPRELLVLDEAHNSEAQLMNFIQITISDSALARVGIPERVPNSSEQMGYFDFAEDIMP
;
A
#
# COMPACT_ATOMS: atom_id res chain seq x y z
N MET A 1 -4.15 -31.17 -4.35
CA MET A 1 -4.19 -29.83 -4.95
C MET A 1 -4.79 -28.90 -3.90
N SER A 2 -4.03 -27.89 -3.46
CA SER A 2 -4.55 -26.88 -2.52
C SER A 2 -5.69 -26.13 -3.20
N SER A 3 -6.86 -26.05 -2.56
CA SER A 3 -7.97 -25.20 -3.01
C SER A 3 -7.48 -23.75 -3.03
N THR A 4 -7.59 -23.05 -4.17
CA THR A 4 -7.26 -21.62 -4.27
C THR A 4 -8.14 -20.78 -3.34
N PHE A 5 -9.39 -21.20 -3.17
CA PHE A 5 -10.33 -20.57 -2.25
C PHE A 5 -9.97 -20.90 -0.78
N PRO A 6 -9.88 -19.89 0.12
CA PRO A 6 -9.31 -20.06 1.46
C PRO A 6 -10.20 -20.80 2.47
N TYR A 7 -11.48 -21.03 2.17
CA TYR A 7 -12.42 -21.65 3.11
C TYR A 7 -13.04 -22.93 2.55
N LYS A 8 -13.72 -23.71 3.41
CA LYS A 8 -14.36 -24.97 2.99
C LYS A 8 -15.54 -24.76 2.03
N THR A 9 -16.27 -23.66 2.19
CA THR A 9 -17.49 -23.37 1.42
C THR A 9 -17.57 -21.90 1.05
N TYR A 10 -18.15 -21.63 -0.13
CA TYR A 10 -18.44 -20.27 -0.59
C TYR A 10 -19.68 -19.73 0.12
N ARG A 11 -19.65 -18.45 0.47
CA ARG A 11 -20.85 -17.66 0.77
C ARG A 11 -21.58 -17.29 -0.52
N LYS A 12 -22.84 -16.90 -0.40
CA LYS A 12 -23.68 -16.47 -1.53
C LYS A 12 -22.96 -15.41 -2.38
N GLY A 13 -22.93 -15.62 -3.69
CA GLY A 13 -22.34 -14.69 -4.66
C GLY A 13 -20.81 -14.81 -4.84
N GLN A 14 -20.05 -15.38 -3.89
CA GLN A 14 -18.59 -15.41 -4.00
C GLN A 14 -18.10 -16.25 -5.19
N LYS A 15 -18.63 -17.47 -5.36
CA LYS A 15 -18.27 -18.35 -6.48
C LYS A 15 -18.60 -17.72 -7.82
N GLU A 16 -19.76 -17.07 -7.90
CA GLU A 16 -20.21 -16.38 -9.10
C GLU A 16 -19.32 -15.17 -9.42
N ALA A 17 -19.03 -14.32 -8.43
CA ALA A 17 -18.17 -13.16 -8.60
C ALA A 17 -16.76 -13.55 -9.10
N ILE A 18 -16.16 -14.58 -8.52
CA ILE A 18 -14.86 -15.12 -8.95
C ILE A 18 -14.95 -15.60 -10.41
N ALA A 19 -15.94 -16.42 -10.75
CA ALA A 19 -16.11 -16.97 -12.10
C ALA A 19 -16.36 -15.87 -13.15
N GLN A 20 -17.16 -14.85 -12.82
CA GLN A 20 -17.41 -13.71 -13.70
C GLN A 20 -16.15 -12.86 -13.89
N ALA A 21 -15.39 -12.61 -12.82
CA ALA A 21 -14.13 -11.86 -12.90
C ALA A 21 -13.10 -12.59 -13.78
N GLN A 22 -12.91 -13.90 -13.56
CA GLN A 22 -12.06 -14.74 -14.41
C GLN A 22 -12.49 -14.70 -15.87
N LYS A 23 -13.79 -14.82 -16.16
CA LYS A 23 -14.33 -14.74 -17.52
C LYS A 23 -14.05 -13.38 -18.15
N ALA A 24 -14.20 -12.29 -17.40
CA ALA A 24 -13.91 -10.95 -17.88
C ALA A 24 -12.43 -10.78 -18.25
N PHE A 25 -11.50 -11.22 -17.40
CA PHE A 25 -10.07 -11.20 -17.70
C PHE A 25 -9.72 -12.06 -18.92
N LYS A 26 -10.25 -13.28 -19.01
CA LYS A 26 -10.08 -14.16 -20.19
C LYS A 26 -10.59 -13.53 -21.49
N ASN A 27 -11.63 -12.70 -21.40
CA ASN A 27 -12.17 -11.95 -22.52
C ASN A 27 -11.41 -10.64 -22.82
N GLY A 28 -10.22 -10.46 -22.24
CA GLY A 28 -9.34 -9.31 -22.51
C GLY A 28 -9.72 -8.04 -21.75
N LYS A 29 -10.56 -8.11 -20.72
CA LYS A 29 -10.83 -6.93 -19.88
C LYS A 29 -9.62 -6.61 -19.02
N ARG A 30 -9.17 -5.36 -19.07
CA ARG A 30 -8.05 -4.86 -18.24
C ARG A 30 -8.47 -4.63 -16.78
N PHE A 31 -9.70 -4.17 -16.55
CA PHE A 31 -10.23 -3.85 -15.23
C PHE A 31 -11.54 -4.58 -14.99
N VAL A 32 -11.71 -5.08 -13.76
CA VAL A 32 -12.93 -5.73 -13.28
C VAL A 32 -13.28 -5.10 -11.94
N VAL A 33 -14.52 -4.64 -11.80
CA VAL A 33 -15.05 -4.08 -10.56
C VAL A 33 -16.04 -5.07 -9.98
N ILE A 34 -15.83 -5.45 -8.72
CA ILE A 34 -16.75 -6.32 -7.98
C ILE A 34 -17.36 -5.50 -6.86
N GLU A 35 -18.66 -5.27 -6.93
CA GLU A 35 -19.43 -4.69 -5.85
C GLU A 35 -19.99 -5.82 -4.98
N ALA A 36 -19.70 -5.78 -3.68
CA ALA A 36 -20.27 -6.72 -2.72
C ALA A 36 -20.49 -6.02 -1.38
N PRO A 37 -21.59 -6.34 -0.67
CA PRO A 37 -21.90 -5.72 0.62
C PRO A 37 -20.85 -6.09 1.67
N THR A 38 -20.78 -5.30 2.74
CA THR A 38 -19.99 -5.64 3.92
C THR A 38 -20.41 -7.01 4.46
N GLY A 39 -19.43 -7.79 4.97
CA GLY A 39 -19.68 -9.16 5.43
C GLY A 39 -19.80 -10.22 4.32
N ALA A 40 -19.85 -9.86 3.04
CA ALA A 40 -19.85 -10.82 1.92
C ALA A 40 -18.56 -11.65 1.81
N GLY A 41 -17.51 -11.28 2.55
CA GLY A 41 -16.20 -11.94 2.52
C GLY A 41 -15.40 -11.57 1.27
N LYS A 42 -15.32 -10.26 0.98
CA LYS A 42 -14.56 -9.71 -0.16
C LYS A 42 -13.09 -10.14 -0.15
N SER A 43 -12.48 -10.21 1.04
CA SER A 43 -11.11 -10.69 1.20
C SER A 43 -10.90 -12.12 0.70
N ALA A 44 -11.90 -12.99 0.83
CA ALA A 44 -11.85 -14.34 0.28
C ALA A 44 -11.77 -14.33 -1.26
N ILE A 45 -12.57 -13.47 -1.90
CA ILE A 45 -12.57 -13.27 -3.34
C ILE A 45 -11.20 -12.71 -3.78
N ALA A 46 -10.73 -11.64 -3.13
CA ALA A 46 -9.44 -11.01 -3.38
C ALA A 46 -8.28 -12.02 -3.33
N VAL A 47 -8.21 -12.81 -2.26
CA VAL A 47 -7.15 -13.82 -2.06
C VAL A 47 -7.25 -14.97 -3.05
N THR A 48 -8.47 -15.39 -3.40
CA THR A 48 -8.65 -16.44 -4.41
C THR A 48 -8.13 -15.99 -5.76
N MET A 49 -8.50 -14.78 -6.19
CA MET A 49 -8.00 -14.20 -7.45
C MET A 49 -6.48 -13.99 -7.41
N ALA A 50 -5.93 -13.56 -6.27
CA ALA A 50 -4.48 -13.41 -6.08
C ALA A 50 -3.73 -14.76 -6.17
N ARG A 51 -4.27 -15.82 -5.57
CA ARG A 51 -3.67 -17.17 -5.63
C ARG A 51 -3.77 -17.82 -7.00
N GLU A 52 -4.74 -17.42 -7.82
CA GLU A 52 -4.90 -17.91 -9.18
C GLU A 52 -4.04 -17.15 -10.20
N ALA A 53 -3.66 -15.91 -9.90
CA ALA A 53 -2.64 -15.18 -10.64
C ALA A 53 -1.23 -15.74 -10.33
N ASN A 54 -0.29 -15.62 -11.27
CA ASN A 54 1.10 -16.01 -11.03
C ASN A 54 1.76 -15.12 -9.97
N SER A 55 1.39 -13.85 -9.95
CA SER A 55 1.80 -12.91 -8.93
C SER A 55 0.75 -11.82 -8.73
N ALA A 56 0.52 -11.43 -7.48
CA ALA A 56 -0.45 -10.39 -7.16
C ALA A 56 0.00 -9.46 -6.04
N TYR A 57 -0.48 -8.21 -6.12
CA TYR A 57 -0.53 -7.29 -5.00
C TYR A 57 -1.97 -7.18 -4.51
N VAL A 58 -2.16 -7.28 -3.19
CA VAL A 58 -3.43 -6.96 -2.54
C VAL A 58 -3.23 -5.68 -1.74
N LEU A 59 -3.98 -4.64 -2.08
CA LEU A 59 -3.93 -3.35 -1.38
C LEU A 59 -5.10 -3.20 -0.44
N THR A 60 -4.83 -2.78 0.79
CA THR A 60 -5.87 -2.41 1.74
C THR A 60 -5.61 -1.00 2.29
N ALA A 61 -6.67 -0.26 2.58
CA ALA A 61 -6.54 1.13 3.05
C ALA A 61 -6.06 1.22 4.51
N GLN A 62 -6.40 0.23 5.34
CA GLN A 62 -6.18 0.30 6.79
C GLN A 62 -5.21 -0.78 7.28
N LYS A 63 -4.31 -0.40 8.20
CA LYS A 63 -3.34 -1.34 8.81
C LYS A 63 -4.03 -2.50 9.55
N ILE A 64 -5.16 -2.23 10.21
CA ILE A 64 -5.93 -3.25 10.91
C ILE A 64 -6.46 -4.33 9.95
N LEU A 65 -6.83 -3.94 8.73
CA LEU A 65 -7.25 -4.87 7.70
C LEU A 65 -6.07 -5.73 7.22
N GLN A 66 -4.87 -5.16 7.08
CA GLN A 66 -3.69 -5.97 6.75
C GLN A 66 -3.43 -7.07 7.79
N GLU A 67 -3.57 -6.74 9.08
CA GLU A 67 -3.40 -7.71 10.16
C GLU A 67 -4.47 -8.80 10.11
N GLN A 68 -5.71 -8.44 9.79
CA GLN A 68 -6.79 -9.40 9.55
C GLN A 68 -6.47 -10.33 8.37
N TYR A 69 -5.98 -9.78 7.26
CA TYR A 69 -5.57 -10.59 6.10
C TYR A 69 -4.45 -11.57 6.45
N ILE A 70 -3.41 -11.13 7.17
CA ILE A 70 -2.29 -12.03 7.53
C ILE A 70 -2.73 -13.10 8.52
N LYS A 71 -3.63 -12.76 9.44
CA LYS A 71 -4.22 -13.72 10.36
C LYS A 71 -5.01 -14.80 9.63
N ASP A 72 -5.79 -14.40 8.62
CA ASP A 72 -6.70 -15.31 7.89
C ASP A 72 -5.99 -16.01 6.71
N PHE A 73 -4.92 -15.41 6.16
CA PHE A 73 -4.20 -15.83 4.96
C PHE A 73 -2.67 -15.68 5.16
N PRO A 74 -2.05 -16.55 5.98
CA PRO A 74 -0.64 -16.43 6.37
C PRO A 74 0.35 -16.69 5.22
N ASP A 75 -0.14 -17.15 4.06
CA ASP A 75 0.65 -17.33 2.83
C ASP A 75 0.94 -16.00 2.10
N LEU A 76 0.27 -14.90 2.46
CA LEU A 76 0.57 -13.58 1.91
C LEU A 76 1.77 -12.95 2.61
N ALA A 77 2.68 -12.36 1.84
CA ALA A 77 3.77 -11.58 2.42
C ALA A 77 3.30 -10.18 2.81
N LEU A 78 3.45 -9.81 4.09
CA LEU A 78 3.07 -8.50 4.61
C LEU A 78 4.16 -7.47 4.36
N MET A 79 3.79 -6.34 3.76
CA MET A 79 4.67 -5.17 3.65
C MET A 79 4.00 -3.90 4.16
N LYS A 80 4.70 -3.19 5.06
CA LYS A 80 4.28 -1.91 5.64
C LYS A 80 5.34 -0.83 5.37
N GLY A 81 5.01 0.43 5.67
CA GLY A 81 6.02 1.51 5.66
C GLY A 81 7.02 1.37 6.81
N ARG A 82 8.22 1.95 6.66
CA ARG A 82 9.34 1.88 7.63
C ARG A 82 8.95 2.24 9.08
N SER A 83 8.00 3.15 9.28
CA SER A 83 7.53 3.55 10.63
C SER A 83 6.81 2.44 11.39
N ASN A 84 6.51 1.32 10.74
CA ASN A 84 5.82 0.16 11.33
C ASN A 84 6.78 -0.96 11.76
N TYR A 85 8.09 -0.76 11.61
CA TYR A 85 9.09 -1.74 11.98
C TYR A 85 10.01 -1.15 13.05
N PRO A 86 10.25 -1.86 14.16
CA PRO A 86 11.17 -1.38 15.19
C PRO A 86 12.59 -1.29 14.64
N CYS A 87 13.35 -0.33 15.14
CA CYS A 87 14.79 -0.26 14.92
C CYS A 87 15.50 -1.12 15.98
N LEU A 88 16.47 -1.93 15.57
CA LEU A 88 17.26 -2.76 16.49
C LEU A 88 18.40 -1.99 17.18
N VAL A 89 18.76 -0.81 16.65
CA VAL A 89 19.90 0.00 17.13
C VAL A 89 19.48 1.02 18.20
N ALA A 90 18.24 1.52 18.14
CA ALA A 90 17.75 2.59 19.00
C ALA A 90 16.26 2.41 19.31
N PRO A 91 15.74 2.96 20.42
CA PRO A 91 14.34 2.87 20.82
C PRO A 91 13.45 3.76 19.92
N THR A 92 13.39 3.42 18.64
CA THR A 92 12.69 4.12 17.56
C THR A 92 12.25 3.08 16.51
N HIS A 93 11.75 3.55 15.37
CA HIS A 93 11.35 2.72 14.23
C HIS A 93 12.24 2.96 13.00
N ALA A 94 12.18 2.07 12.00
CA ALA A 94 13.03 2.13 10.81
C ALA A 94 12.89 3.43 9.98
N ALA A 95 11.84 4.22 10.17
CA ALA A 95 11.68 5.55 9.53
C ALA A 95 12.40 6.71 10.24
N ALA A 96 12.91 6.47 11.45
CA ALA A 96 13.67 7.44 12.24
C ALA A 96 14.93 6.77 12.82
N ALA A 97 15.42 5.74 12.12
CA ALA A 97 16.58 4.98 12.53
C ALA A 97 17.86 5.77 12.27
N PRO A 98 18.91 5.62 13.11
CA PRO A 98 20.19 6.31 12.92
C PRO A 98 20.86 6.03 11.57
N CYS A 99 20.54 4.91 10.93
CA CYS A 99 21.10 4.55 9.63
C CYS A 99 20.63 5.44 8.46
N ILE A 100 19.52 6.17 8.62
CA ILE A 100 19.05 7.14 7.62
C ILE A 100 20.03 8.31 7.50
N ALA A 101 20.77 8.62 8.57
CA ALA A 101 21.82 9.63 8.57
C ALA A 101 23.17 9.13 8.01
N GLY A 102 23.17 8.01 7.27
CA GLY A 102 24.37 7.45 6.63
C GLY A 102 25.27 6.60 7.55
N ARG A 103 24.82 6.31 8.77
CA ARG A 103 25.55 5.45 9.71
C ARG A 103 25.24 3.97 9.46
N LYS A 104 26.23 3.08 9.64
CA LYS A 104 26.04 1.63 9.54
C LYS A 104 26.26 0.98 10.90
N PHE A 105 25.43 -0.02 11.21
CA PHE A 105 25.46 -0.78 12.45
C PHE A 105 25.29 -2.26 12.12
N PRO A 106 26.00 -3.19 12.80
CA PRO A 106 25.86 -4.62 12.56
C PRO A 106 24.42 -5.13 12.66
N GLU A 107 23.63 -4.59 13.60
CA GLU A 107 22.22 -4.96 13.81
C GLU A 107 21.31 -4.58 12.62
N CYS A 108 21.80 -3.80 11.66
CA CYS A 108 21.06 -3.48 10.44
C CYS A 108 21.03 -4.66 9.45
N ASP A 109 21.90 -5.65 9.60
CA ASP A 109 21.91 -6.86 8.77
C ASP A 109 20.62 -7.68 8.97
N ASP A 110 20.08 -7.69 10.19
CA ASP A 110 18.81 -8.36 10.56
C ASP A 110 17.63 -7.37 10.67
N CYS A 111 17.70 -6.22 9.99
CA CYS A 111 16.67 -5.19 10.12
C CYS A 111 15.28 -5.73 9.73
N PRO A 112 14.27 -5.70 10.64
CA PRO A 112 12.95 -6.29 10.37
C PRO A 112 12.25 -5.72 9.14
N TYR A 113 12.51 -4.44 8.81
CA TYR A 113 11.97 -3.81 7.60
C TYR A 113 12.56 -4.41 6.33
N PHE A 114 13.89 -4.60 6.26
CA PHE A 114 14.54 -5.16 5.07
C PHE A 114 14.19 -6.63 4.90
N VAL A 115 14.16 -7.42 5.99
CA VAL A 115 13.70 -8.82 5.96
C VAL A 115 12.26 -8.93 5.42
N ALA A 116 11.34 -8.08 5.90
CA ALA A 116 9.96 -8.06 5.38
C ALA A 116 9.90 -7.63 3.91
N LYS A 117 10.73 -6.65 3.50
CA LYS A 117 10.81 -6.19 2.12
C LYS A 117 11.31 -7.29 1.18
N ASP A 118 12.38 -7.99 1.54
CA ASP A 118 12.93 -9.08 0.73
C ASP A 118 11.95 -10.24 0.63
N THR A 119 11.28 -10.59 1.73
CA THR A 119 10.20 -11.58 1.76
C THR A 119 9.06 -11.17 0.82
N ALA A 120 8.63 -9.91 0.87
CA ALA A 120 7.56 -9.41 0.02
C ALA A 120 7.94 -9.37 -1.46
N ILE A 121 9.19 -9.03 -1.79
CA ILE A 121 9.71 -9.04 -3.16
C ILE A 121 9.74 -10.47 -3.71
N ALA A 122 10.20 -11.44 -2.92
CA ALA A 122 10.32 -12.83 -3.33
C ALA A 122 8.96 -13.57 -3.39
N ALA A 123 7.95 -13.12 -2.64
CA ALA A 123 6.65 -13.77 -2.59
C ALA A 123 5.80 -13.47 -3.82
N ASN A 124 5.16 -14.51 -4.38
CA ASN A 124 4.19 -14.37 -5.47
C ASN A 124 3.04 -13.41 -5.10
N ASN A 125 2.56 -13.48 -3.86
CA ASN A 125 1.44 -12.70 -3.37
C ASN A 125 1.83 -11.87 -2.16
N ALA A 126 1.70 -10.55 -2.26
CA ALA A 126 2.05 -9.61 -1.21
C ALA A 126 0.87 -8.70 -0.89
N ILE A 127 0.69 -8.42 0.39
CA ILE A 127 -0.29 -7.46 0.89
C ILE A 127 0.42 -6.21 1.40
N MET A 128 -0.08 -5.05 0.99
CA MET A 128 0.46 -3.77 1.42
C MET A 128 -0.64 -2.70 1.46
N ASN A 129 -0.29 -1.48 1.89
CA ASN A 129 -1.22 -0.35 1.86
C ASN A 129 -0.97 0.49 0.60
N TYR A 130 -1.97 1.27 0.23
CA TYR A 130 -1.91 2.16 -0.93
C TYR A 130 -0.71 3.11 -0.86
N ALA A 131 -0.48 3.77 0.28
CA ALA A 131 0.63 4.71 0.44
C ALA A 131 2.01 4.08 0.16
N TYR A 132 2.25 2.88 0.70
CA TYR A 132 3.50 2.16 0.47
C TYR A 132 3.64 1.68 -0.97
N TYR A 133 2.57 1.13 -1.55
CA TYR A 133 2.54 0.69 -2.94
C TYR A 133 2.88 1.82 -3.91
N LEU A 134 2.21 2.97 -3.74
CA LEU A 134 2.42 4.16 -4.58
C LEU A 134 3.84 4.71 -4.41
N ALA A 135 4.37 4.79 -3.17
CA ALA A 135 5.72 5.29 -2.95
C ALA A 135 6.81 4.36 -3.54
N GLU A 136 6.71 3.04 -3.34
CA GLU A 136 7.75 2.12 -3.79
C GLU A 136 7.82 1.99 -5.31
N LEU A 137 6.67 1.92 -6.01
CA LEU A 137 6.65 1.74 -7.45
C LEU A 137 7.03 3.00 -8.24
N ASN A 138 6.83 4.19 -7.66
CA ASN A 138 7.16 5.44 -8.34
C ASN A 138 8.57 5.96 -8.03
N TYR A 139 9.19 5.57 -6.90
CA TYR A 139 10.45 6.17 -6.46
C TYR A 139 11.57 5.16 -6.14
N SER A 140 11.25 4.06 -5.46
CA SER A 140 12.28 3.15 -4.90
C SER A 140 12.66 1.99 -5.83
N GLY A 141 11.78 1.58 -6.75
CA GLY A 141 12.05 0.58 -7.78
C GLY A 141 12.29 -0.86 -7.31
N GLY A 142 12.14 -1.15 -6.00
CA GLY A 142 12.41 -2.48 -5.45
C GLY A 142 11.35 -3.54 -5.79
N PHE A 143 10.15 -3.12 -6.17
CA PHE A 143 9.04 -3.99 -6.53
C PHE A 143 8.79 -3.95 -8.04
N GLN A 144 8.68 -5.12 -8.66
CA GLN A 144 8.32 -5.24 -10.08
C GLN A 144 6.79 -5.27 -10.26
N PRO A 145 6.28 -4.92 -11.46
CA PRO A 145 4.88 -5.14 -11.80
C PRO A 145 4.49 -6.61 -11.61
N ARG A 146 3.28 -6.84 -11.11
CA ARG A 146 2.68 -8.18 -10.94
C ARG A 146 1.51 -8.36 -11.89
N GLU A 147 1.13 -9.61 -12.11
CA GLU A 147 0.03 -9.97 -13.03
C GLU A 147 -1.31 -9.36 -12.59
N LEU A 148 -1.57 -9.34 -11.27
CA LEU A 148 -2.82 -8.83 -10.71
C LEU A 148 -2.59 -7.77 -9.63
N LEU A 149 -3.36 -6.69 -9.71
CA LEU A 149 -3.50 -5.71 -8.64
C LEU A 149 -4.93 -5.76 -8.10
N VAL A 150 -5.09 -6.15 -6.84
CA VAL A 150 -6.37 -6.14 -6.14
C VAL A 150 -6.45 -4.91 -5.25
N LEU A 151 -7.46 -4.09 -5.49
CA LEU A 151 -7.77 -2.91 -4.69
C LEU A 151 -8.91 -3.24 -3.73
N ASP A 152 -8.60 -3.59 -2.47
CA ASP A 152 -9.63 -3.77 -1.46
C ASP A 152 -10.11 -2.40 -0.97
N GLU A 153 -11.42 -2.33 -0.66
CA GLU A 153 -12.13 -1.08 -0.37
C GLU A 153 -11.81 0.03 -1.39
N ALA A 154 -11.87 -0.32 -2.68
CA ALA A 154 -11.48 0.52 -3.82
C ALA A 154 -12.21 1.87 -3.91
N HIS A 155 -13.32 2.05 -3.20
CA HIS A 155 -13.97 3.37 -3.06
C HIS A 155 -13.03 4.43 -2.46
N ASN A 156 -11.98 4.04 -1.74
CA ASN A 156 -10.96 4.95 -1.21
C ASN A 156 -9.80 5.23 -2.19
N SER A 157 -9.74 4.54 -3.34
CA SER A 157 -8.56 4.56 -4.22
C SER A 157 -8.22 5.95 -4.76
N GLU A 158 -9.24 6.74 -5.13
CA GLU A 158 -9.08 8.13 -5.57
C GLU A 158 -8.46 9.00 -4.47
N ALA A 159 -9.03 8.96 -3.26
CA ALA A 159 -8.50 9.71 -2.12
C ALA A 159 -7.05 9.30 -1.79
N GLN A 160 -6.71 8.01 -1.90
CA GLN A 160 -5.35 7.53 -1.71
C GLN A 160 -4.38 8.07 -2.77
N LEU A 161 -4.82 8.15 -4.04
CA LEU A 161 -4.02 8.71 -5.11
C LEU A 161 -3.83 10.22 -4.94
N MET A 162 -4.90 10.95 -4.62
CA MET A 162 -4.84 12.39 -4.36
C MET A 162 -3.90 12.72 -3.19
N ASN A 163 -4.01 11.99 -2.09
CA ASN A 163 -3.12 12.15 -0.93
C ASN A 163 -1.64 11.88 -1.26
N PHE A 164 -1.37 11.01 -2.25
CA PHE A 164 0.00 10.67 -2.65
C PHE A 164 0.66 11.78 -3.48
N ILE A 165 -0.11 12.49 -4.31
CA ILE A 165 0.40 13.59 -5.14
C ILE A 165 0.32 14.96 -4.46
N GLN A 166 -0.46 15.06 -3.37
CA GLN A 166 -0.65 16.30 -2.63
C GLN A 166 0.63 16.72 -1.89
N ILE A 167 0.93 18.02 -1.95
CA ILE A 167 1.91 18.68 -1.11
C ILE A 167 1.16 19.50 -0.07
N THR A 168 1.60 19.43 1.19
CA THR A 168 1.04 20.23 2.28
C THR A 168 2.10 21.21 2.76
N ILE A 169 1.78 22.50 2.66
CA ILE A 169 2.62 23.60 3.14
C ILE A 169 2.00 24.13 4.43
N SER A 170 2.82 24.24 5.48
CA SER A 170 2.42 24.82 6.76
C SER A 170 3.51 25.76 7.26
N ASP A 171 3.16 26.77 8.06
CA ASP A 171 4.14 27.69 8.67
C ASP A 171 5.25 26.94 9.43
N SER A 172 4.89 25.85 10.11
CA SER A 172 5.85 24.97 10.80
C SER A 172 6.80 24.24 9.85
N ALA A 173 6.32 23.84 8.66
CA ALA A 173 7.16 23.20 7.66
C ALA A 173 8.12 24.21 7.03
N LEU A 174 7.64 25.42 6.72
CA LEU A 174 8.43 26.54 6.19
C LEU A 174 9.55 26.94 7.17
N ALA A 175 9.20 27.18 8.43
CA ALA A 175 10.17 27.52 9.46
C ALA A 175 11.24 26.43 9.65
N ARG A 176 10.86 25.15 9.53
CA ARG A 176 11.80 24.01 9.66
C ARG A 176 12.83 23.97 8.52
N VAL A 177 12.49 24.46 7.34
CA VAL A 177 13.41 24.54 6.18
C VAL A 177 14.08 25.91 6.03
N GLY A 178 13.83 26.83 6.98
CA GLY A 178 14.45 28.16 6.99
C GLY A 178 13.80 29.17 6.04
N ILE A 179 12.59 28.88 5.55
CA ILE A 179 11.80 29.80 4.71
C ILE A 179 11.04 30.75 5.66
N PRO A 180 11.33 32.07 5.66
CA PRO A 180 10.76 33.03 6.60
C PRO A 180 9.32 33.43 6.30
N GLU A 181 8.82 33.16 5.08
CA GLU A 181 7.45 33.42 4.67
C GLU A 181 6.45 32.61 5.49
N ARG A 182 5.20 33.10 5.52
CA ARG A 182 4.06 32.39 6.10
C ARG A 182 3.09 32.02 5.00
N VAL A 183 2.37 30.92 5.20
CA VAL A 183 1.28 30.53 4.32
C VAL A 183 0.27 31.69 4.28
N PRO A 184 -0.09 32.19 3.10
CA PRO A 184 -0.97 33.33 2.96
C PRO A 184 -2.36 32.99 3.54
N ASN A 185 -2.96 33.94 4.23
CA ASN A 185 -4.35 33.84 4.66
C ASN A 185 -5.25 34.38 3.54
N SER A 186 -5.31 33.64 2.43
CA SER A 186 -6.10 34.01 1.24
C SER A 186 -7.48 33.35 1.28
N SER A 187 -8.51 34.09 0.86
CA SER A 187 -9.84 33.53 0.55
C SER A 187 -9.91 32.90 -0.85
N GLU A 188 -8.93 33.18 -1.70
CA GLU A 188 -8.89 32.72 -3.09
C GLU A 188 -7.86 31.61 -3.27
N GLN A 189 -8.25 30.53 -3.96
CA GLN A 189 -7.39 29.36 -4.19
C GLN A 189 -6.12 29.72 -4.99
N MET A 190 -6.20 30.64 -5.96
CA MET A 190 -5.05 31.08 -6.76
C MET A 190 -3.90 31.61 -5.90
N GLY A 191 -4.20 32.37 -4.83
CA GLY A 191 -3.16 32.90 -3.94
C GLY A 191 -2.36 31.82 -3.20
N TYR A 192 -2.88 30.61 -3.04
CA TYR A 192 -2.11 29.48 -2.48
C TYR A 192 -1.25 28.80 -3.54
N PHE A 193 -1.70 28.76 -4.81
CA PHE A 193 -0.91 28.22 -5.91
C PHE A 193 0.27 29.11 -6.24
N ASP A 194 0.04 30.42 -6.40
CA ASP A 194 1.10 31.39 -6.69
C ASP A 194 2.17 31.35 -5.59
N PHE A 195 1.74 31.32 -4.32
CA PHE A 195 2.66 31.18 -3.19
C PHE A 195 3.45 29.87 -3.23
N ALA A 196 2.80 28.76 -3.60
CA ALA A 196 3.49 27.48 -3.73
C ALA A 196 4.49 27.47 -4.89
N GLU A 197 4.18 28.11 -6.02
CA GLU A 197 5.11 28.29 -7.14
C GLU A 197 6.31 29.16 -6.77
N ASP A 198 6.12 30.23 -6.01
CA ASP A 198 7.19 31.14 -5.60
C ASP A 198 8.22 30.49 -4.66
N ILE A 199 7.79 29.55 -3.81
CA ILE A 199 8.66 28.93 -2.79
C ILE A 199 9.20 27.55 -3.19
N MET A 200 8.65 26.91 -4.24
CA MET A 200 9.14 25.63 -4.72
C MET A 200 10.24 25.84 -5.79
N PRO A 201 11.32 25.04 -5.77
CA PRO A 201 12.46 25.19 -6.67
C PRO A 201 12.18 24.81 -8.13
#